data_AF-A0A1M5LEW8-F1
#
_entry.id   AF-A0A1M5LEW8-F1
#
_cell.length_a   1.000
_cell.length_b   1.000
_cell.length_c   1.000
_cell.angle_alpha   90.00
_cell.angle_beta   90.00
_cell.angle_gamma   90.00
#
_symmetry.space_group_name_H-M   'P 1'
#
loop_
_entity.id
_entity.type
_entity.pdbx_description
1 polymer ?
#
loop_
_entity_poly.entity_id
_entity_poly.type
_entity_poly.pdbx_seq_one_letter_code
_entity_poly.pdbx_strand_id
1 'polypeptide(L)'
;MNNEDLYGLIVSAFAKFLAADLSVSRARYGLFGTWVATEDDAPVPSSESQLDRAFASCSVWLKKFPKSPNPYADLVNFYESGASLGRWENNILDIYGPDGEKLWGVPLRSLIESESNLR
;
A
#
# COMPACT_ATOMS: atom_id res chain seq x y z
N MET A 1 -4.92 -16.91 -3.19
CA MET A 1 -4.79 -16.06 -2.00
C MET A 1 -6.19 -15.87 -1.44
N ASN A 2 -6.40 -16.04 -0.13
CA ASN A 2 -7.73 -15.81 0.45
C ASN A 2 -7.89 -14.32 0.85
N ASN A 3 -9.10 -13.97 1.27
CA ASN A 3 -9.44 -12.60 1.65
C ASN A 3 -8.61 -12.08 2.86
N GLU A 4 -8.41 -12.90 3.88
CA GLU A 4 -7.59 -12.53 5.05
C GLU A 4 -6.12 -12.26 4.66
N ASP A 5 -5.57 -13.05 3.73
CA ASP A 5 -4.22 -12.84 3.20
C ASP A 5 -4.10 -11.49 2.49
N LEU A 6 -5.11 -11.09 1.70
CA LEU A 6 -5.14 -9.79 1.01
C LEU A 6 -5.16 -8.63 2.00
N TYR A 7 -6.00 -8.72 3.04
CA TYR A 7 -6.03 -7.72 4.10
C TYR A 7 -4.69 -7.65 4.84
N GLY A 8 -4.10 -8.80 5.15
CA GLY A 8 -2.78 -8.91 5.78
C GLY A 8 -1.68 -8.21 4.99
N LEU A 9 -1.68 -8.34 3.65
CA LEU A 9 -0.71 -7.63 2.79
C LEU A 9 -0.86 -6.11 2.86
N ILE A 10 -2.09 -5.58 2.89
CA ILE A 10 -2.32 -4.13 3.02
C ILE A 10 -1.88 -3.60 4.37
N VAL A 11 -2.20 -4.30 5.46
CA VAL A 11 -1.75 -3.93 6.81
C VAL A 11 -0.22 -3.98 6.90
N SER A 12 0.38 -5.06 6.38
CA SER A 12 1.84 -5.23 6.35
C SER A 12 2.53 -4.12 5.55
N ALA A 13 2.03 -3.79 4.35
CA ALA A 13 2.57 -2.72 3.53
C ALA A 13 2.50 -1.37 4.26
N PHE A 14 1.34 -1.06 4.86
CA PHE A 14 1.16 0.19 5.61
C PHE A 14 2.13 0.28 6.80
N ALA A 15 2.28 -0.81 7.56
CA ALA A 15 3.20 -0.90 8.67
C ALA A 15 4.66 -0.67 8.25
N LYS A 16 5.08 -1.27 7.14
CA LYS A 16 6.44 -1.10 6.60
C LYS A 16 6.73 0.33 6.15
N PHE A 17 5.74 1.05 5.60
CA PHE A 17 5.91 2.49 5.32
C PHE A 17 6.15 3.30 6.59
N LEU A 18 5.37 3.05 7.65
CA LEU A 18 5.52 3.76 8.93
C LEU A 18 6.84 3.39 9.64
N ALA A 19 7.26 2.13 9.57
CA ALA A 19 8.54 1.68 10.11
C ALA A 19 9.75 2.28 9.38
N ALA A 20 9.57 2.77 8.15
CA ALA A 20 10.55 3.52 7.40
C ALA A 20 10.51 5.04 7.67
N ASP A 21 9.83 5.46 8.76
CA ASP A 21 9.70 6.85 9.21
C ASP A 21 8.95 7.76 8.23
N LEU A 22 8.08 7.18 7.39
CA LEU A 22 7.18 7.96 6.55
C LEU A 22 5.93 8.38 7.33
N SER A 23 5.43 9.58 7.05
CA SER A 23 4.19 10.07 7.64
C SER A 23 2.99 9.22 7.20
N VAL A 24 1.94 9.21 8.03
CA VAL A 24 0.65 8.56 7.70
C VAL A 24 0.11 9.04 6.35
N SER A 25 0.24 10.33 6.05
CA SER A 25 -0.19 10.89 4.76
C SER A 25 0.56 10.25 3.59
N ARG A 26 1.88 10.10 3.69
CA ARG A 26 2.71 9.42 2.68
C ARG A 26 2.37 7.94 2.57
N ALA A 27 2.23 7.23 3.67
CA ALA A 27 1.88 5.81 3.67
C ALA A 27 0.55 5.55 2.94
N ARG A 28 -0.45 6.45 3.09
CA ARG A 28 -1.72 6.37 2.35
C ARG A 28 -1.54 6.43 0.84
N TYR A 29 -0.67 7.32 0.34
CA TYR A 29 -0.36 7.39 -1.09
C TYR A 29 0.47 6.18 -1.55
N GLY A 30 1.40 5.72 -0.70
CA GLY A 30 2.25 4.56 -0.95
C GLY A 30 1.45 3.29 -1.20
N LEU A 31 0.32 3.10 -0.51
CA LEU A 31 -0.58 1.96 -0.71
C LEU A 31 -1.08 1.83 -2.16
N PHE A 32 -1.21 2.94 -2.91
CA PHE A 32 -1.61 2.92 -4.33
C PHE A 32 -0.48 2.53 -5.30
N GLY A 33 0.65 2.05 -4.78
CA GLY A 33 1.85 1.73 -5.52
C GLY A 33 2.73 2.95 -5.82
N THR A 34 2.30 4.16 -5.45
CA THR A 34 2.99 5.41 -5.75
C THR A 34 4.26 5.54 -4.89
N TRP A 35 5.35 6.02 -5.50
CA TRP A 35 6.59 6.34 -4.80
C TRP A 35 6.40 7.54 -3.84
N VAL A 36 6.90 7.46 -2.59
CA VAL A 36 6.57 8.45 -1.52
C VAL A 36 7.72 8.81 -0.55
N ALA A 37 8.98 8.53 -0.90
CA ALA A 37 10.13 8.74 -0.02
C ALA A 37 10.67 10.19 0.04
N THR A 38 10.43 11.03 -0.96
CA THR A 38 10.95 12.41 -1.05
C THR A 38 9.83 13.45 -1.06
N GLU A 39 10.16 14.73 -0.83
CA GLU A 39 9.20 15.84 -0.92
C GLU A 39 8.81 16.17 -2.36
N ASP A 40 9.66 15.80 -3.32
CA ASP A 40 9.44 15.98 -4.76
C ASP A 40 8.72 14.80 -5.42
N ASP A 41 8.29 13.80 -4.64
CA ASP A 41 7.50 12.68 -5.13
C ASP A 41 6.08 13.15 -5.44
N ALA A 42 5.95 13.88 -6.55
CA ALA A 42 4.70 14.25 -7.18
C ALA A 42 3.94 12.97 -7.61
N PRO A 43 2.59 13.01 -7.68
CA PRO A 43 1.81 11.85 -8.07
C PRO A 43 2.24 11.35 -9.46
N VAL A 44 2.62 10.06 -9.52
CA VAL A 44 2.89 9.34 -10.76
C VAL A 44 1.64 9.42 -11.66
N PRO A 45 1.79 9.65 -12.98
CA PRO A 45 0.67 9.84 -13.89
C PRO A 45 -0.40 8.75 -13.77
N SER A 46 -1.65 9.17 -13.89
CA SER A 46 -2.88 8.38 -13.72
C SER A 46 -3.14 7.33 -14.81
N SER A 47 -2.21 7.12 -15.74
CA SER A 47 -2.34 6.19 -16.86
C SER A 47 -1.79 4.79 -16.58
N GLU A 48 -1.01 4.60 -15.50
CA GLU A 48 -0.42 3.31 -15.15
C GLU A 48 -1.31 2.53 -14.16
N SER A 49 -1.29 1.20 -14.24
CA SER A 49 -2.02 0.36 -13.28
C SER A 49 -1.38 0.48 -11.89
N GLN A 50 -2.14 0.14 -10.82
CA GLN A 50 -1.59 0.09 -9.46
C GLN A 50 -0.42 -0.92 -9.36
N LEU A 51 -0.51 -2.02 -10.10
CA LEU A 51 0.53 -3.03 -10.17
C LEU A 51 1.82 -2.47 -10.75
N ASP A 52 1.74 -1.79 -11.90
CA ASP A 52 2.92 -1.21 -12.57
C ASP A 52 3.63 -0.20 -11.67
N ARG A 53 2.85 0.68 -11.01
CA ARG A 53 3.39 1.62 -10.02
C ARG A 53 4.10 0.90 -8.87
N ALA A 54 3.47 -0.14 -8.32
CA ALA A 54 4.06 -0.91 -7.23
C ALA A 54 5.37 -1.59 -7.65
N PHE A 55 5.46 -2.17 -8.85
CA PHE A 55 6.69 -2.75 -9.38
C PHE A 55 7.82 -1.73 -9.53
N ALA A 56 7.51 -0.58 -10.14
CA ALA A 56 8.48 0.49 -10.32
C ALA A 56 9.01 0.97 -8.96
N SER A 57 8.11 1.26 -8.02
CA SER A 57 8.45 1.71 -6.67
C SER A 57 9.20 0.65 -5.87
N CYS A 58 8.87 -0.64 -6.04
CA CYS A 58 9.55 -1.76 -5.38
C CYS A 58 11.04 -1.81 -5.73
N SER A 59 11.38 -1.61 -7.00
CA SER A 59 12.76 -1.58 -7.48
C SER A 59 13.54 -0.36 -6.97
N VAL A 60 12.86 0.78 -6.77
CA VAL A 60 13.47 2.01 -6.25
C VAL A 60 13.68 1.93 -4.74
N TRP A 61 12.75 1.33 -4.00
CA TRP A 61 12.81 1.22 -2.54
C TRP A 61 14.11 0.60 -2.05
N LEU A 62 14.51 -0.54 -2.62
CA LEU A 62 15.73 -1.26 -2.21
C LEU A 62 17.01 -0.42 -2.37
N LYS A 63 17.02 0.54 -3.31
CA LYS A 63 18.15 1.45 -3.53
C LYS A 63 18.21 2.56 -2.46
N LYS A 64 17.05 2.99 -1.96
CA LYS A 64 16.93 4.12 -1.01
C LYS A 64 16.90 3.66 0.45
N PHE A 65 16.27 2.52 0.71
CA PHE A 65 16.10 1.93 2.04
C PHE A 65 16.62 0.49 2.07
N PRO A 66 17.92 0.26 1.82
CA PRO A 66 18.49 -1.08 1.66
C PRO A 66 18.38 -1.97 2.92
N LYS A 67 18.11 -1.38 4.08
CA LYS A 67 17.96 -2.07 5.37
C LYS A 67 16.51 -2.12 5.87
N SER A 68 15.57 -1.45 5.19
CA SER A 68 14.17 -1.43 5.60
C SER A 68 13.38 -2.47 4.81
N PRO A 69 12.41 -3.17 5.42
CA PRO A 69 11.48 -4.02 4.69
C PRO A 69 10.80 -3.24 3.55
N ASN A 70 10.56 -3.91 2.42
CA ASN A 70 9.96 -3.28 1.25
C ASN A 70 8.43 -3.35 1.32
N PRO A 71 7.71 -2.23 1.51
CA PRO A 71 6.25 -2.21 1.52
C PRO A 71 5.66 -2.53 0.15
N TYR A 72 6.33 -2.12 -0.93
CA TYR A 72 5.84 -2.34 -2.29
C TYR A 72 5.92 -3.80 -2.72
N ALA A 73 6.75 -4.63 -2.07
CA ALA A 73 6.75 -6.07 -2.33
C ALA A 73 5.42 -6.71 -1.91
N ASP A 74 4.85 -6.29 -0.78
CA ASP A 74 3.53 -6.76 -0.35
C ASP A 74 2.43 -6.23 -1.29
N LEU A 75 2.57 -4.98 -1.74
CA LEU A 75 1.63 -4.39 -2.70
C LEU A 75 1.67 -5.09 -4.05
N VAL A 76 2.85 -5.46 -4.56
CA VAL A 76 2.98 -6.27 -5.77
C VAL A 76 2.23 -7.59 -5.60
N ASN A 77 2.47 -8.34 -4.52
CA ASN A 77 1.74 -9.59 -4.25
C ASN A 77 0.21 -9.37 -4.17
N PHE A 78 -0.23 -8.27 -3.56
CA PHE A 78 -1.64 -7.90 -3.49
C PHE A 78 -2.21 -7.63 -4.88
N TYR A 79 -1.57 -6.80 -5.70
CA TYR A 79 -2.06 -6.43 -7.03
C TYR A 79 -1.94 -7.55 -8.06
N GLU A 80 -0.92 -8.42 -7.98
CA GLU A 80 -0.78 -9.60 -8.84
C GLU A 80 -1.90 -10.62 -8.63
N SER A 81 -2.55 -10.61 -7.46
CA SER A 81 -3.72 -11.45 -7.21
C SER A 81 -4.95 -11.03 -8.03
N GLY A 82 -4.93 -9.84 -8.65
CA GLY A 82 -6.07 -9.20 -9.29
C GLY A 82 -6.84 -8.24 -8.37
N ALA A 83 -6.55 -8.25 -7.07
CA ALA A 83 -7.13 -7.32 -6.11
C ALA A 83 -6.70 -5.88 -6.41
N SER A 84 -7.51 -4.91 -5.98
CA SER A 84 -7.24 -3.49 -6.20
C SER A 84 -7.70 -2.63 -5.03
N LEU A 85 -7.18 -1.40 -4.97
CA LEU A 85 -7.60 -0.41 -3.99
C LEU A 85 -8.45 0.67 -4.64
N GLY A 86 -9.58 0.97 -4.02
CA GLY A 86 -10.41 2.12 -4.37
C GLY A 86 -9.96 3.41 -3.71
N ARG A 87 -10.84 4.42 -3.75
CA ARG A 87 -10.52 5.75 -3.25
C ARG A 87 -10.40 5.79 -1.73
N TRP A 88 -9.60 6.76 -1.29
CA TRP A 88 -9.46 7.17 0.11
C TRP A 88 -10.46 8.28 0.44
N GLU A 89 -11.74 7.95 0.56
CA GLU A 89 -12.81 8.92 0.87
C GLU A 89 -13.19 8.85 2.36
N ASN A 90 -13.36 10.01 3.00
CA ASN A 90 -13.74 10.11 4.42
C ASN A 90 -12.88 9.26 5.39
N ASN A 91 -11.59 9.14 5.07
CA ASN A 91 -10.63 8.30 5.79
C ASN A 91 -10.91 6.79 5.76
N ILE A 92 -11.58 6.31 4.72
CA ILE A 92 -11.87 4.89 4.49
C ILE A 92 -11.18 4.48 3.19
N LEU A 93 -10.45 3.36 3.23
CA LEU A 93 -9.84 2.70 2.10
C LEU A 93 -10.73 1.55 1.63
N ASP A 94 -11.24 1.65 0.41
CA ASP A 94 -11.95 0.54 -0.20
C ASP A 94 -10.97 -0.48 -0.79
N ILE A 95 -11.22 -1.76 -0.51
CA ILE A 95 -10.45 -2.89 -1.01
C ILE A 95 -11.36 -3.78 -1.85
N TYR A 96 -10.93 -4.09 -3.05
CA TYR A 96 -11.65 -4.92 -4.00
C TYR A 96 -10.90 -6.22 -4.27
N GLY A 97 -11.65 -7.31 -4.39
CA GLY A 97 -11.12 -8.61 -4.75
C GLY A 97 -10.80 -8.74 -6.23
N PRO A 98 -10.25 -9.89 -6.64
CA PRO A 98 -9.87 -10.16 -8.03
C PRO A 98 -11.04 -10.10 -9.03
N ASP A 99 -12.26 -10.37 -8.57
CA ASP A 99 -13.46 -10.34 -9.41
C ASP A 99 -14.11 -8.94 -9.44
N GLY A 100 -13.48 -7.93 -8.80
CA GLY A 100 -13.97 -6.55 -8.72
C GLY A 100 -15.05 -6.33 -7.66
N GLU A 101 -15.35 -7.34 -6.85
CA GLU A 101 -16.24 -7.24 -5.71
C GLU A 101 -15.61 -6.41 -4.59
N LYS A 102 -16.41 -5.58 -3.92
CA LYS A 102 -15.94 -4.84 -2.75
C LYS A 102 -15.85 -5.80 -1.56
N LEU A 103 -14.64 -6.00 -1.05
CA LEU A 103 -14.38 -6.85 0.10
C LEU A 103 -14.51 -6.08 1.42
N TRP A 104 -13.85 -4.91 1.51
CA TRP A 104 -13.84 -4.10 2.74
C TRP A 104 -13.88 -2.60 2.44
N GLY A 105 -14.34 -1.84 3.42
CA GLY A 105 -14.01 -0.42 3.60
C GLY A 105 -13.25 -0.27 4.92
N VAL A 106 -11.94 -0.07 4.84
CA VAL A 106 -11.03 -0.09 5.99
C VAL A 106 -10.78 1.34 6.48
N PRO A 107 -11.19 1.70 7.71
CA PRO A 107 -10.89 3.01 8.27
C PRO A 107 -9.39 3.20 8.51
N LEU A 108 -8.88 4.43 8.33
CA LEU A 108 -7.49 4.79 8.62
C LEU A 108 -7.04 4.34 9.99
N ARG A 109 -7.91 4.60 10.97
CA ARG A 109 -7.65 4.32 12.36
C ARG A 109 -7.40 2.82 12.57
N SER A 110 -8.15 1.96 11.89
CA SER A 110 -7.98 0.52 11.96
C SER A 110 -6.62 0.07 11.39
N LEU A 111 -6.13 0.71 10.31
CA LEU A 111 -4.79 0.42 9.78
C LEU A 111 -3.68 0.85 10.76
N ILE A 112 -3.82 2.02 11.37
CA ILE A 112 -2.87 2.52 12.38
C ILE A 112 -2.86 1.61 13.62
N GLU A 113 -4.04 1.22 14.11
CA GLU A 113 -4.16 0.33 15.26
C GLU A 113 -3.62 -1.08 14.95
N SER A 114 -3.85 -1.58 13.74
CA SER A 114 -3.32 -2.88 13.30
C SER A 114 -1.80 -2.87 13.22
N GLU A 115 -1.19 -1.77 12.78
CA GLU A 115 0.27 -1.58 12.78
C GLU A 115 0.84 -1.61 14.21
N SER A 116 0.17 -0.94 15.15
CA SER A 116 0.62 -0.90 16.55
C SER A 116 0.63 -2.28 17.20
N ASN A 117 -0.24 -3.20 16.75
CA ASN A 117 -0.29 -4.59 17.22
C ASN A 117 0.78 -5.50 16.59
N LEU A 118 1.48 -5.04 15.54
CA LEU A 118 2.56 -5.78 14.88
C LEU A 118 3.95 -5.46 15.49
N ARG A 119 4.04 -4.47 16.39
CA ARG A 119 5.27 -4.09 17.10
C ARG A 119 5.35 -4.75 18.47
#